data_AF-A0A3B9N5U7-F1
#
_entry.id   AF-A0A3B9N5U7-F1
#
_cell.length_a   1.000
_cell.length_b   1.000
_cell.length_c   1.000
_cell.angle_alpha   90.00
_cell.angle_beta   90.00
_cell.angle_gamma   90.00
#
_symmetry.space_group_name_H-M   'P 1'
#
loop_
_entity.id
_entity.type
_entity.pdbx_description
1 polymer ?
#
loop_
_entity_poly.entity_id
_entity_poly.type
_entity_poly.pdbx_seq_one_letter_code
_entity_poly.pdbx_strand_id
1 'polypeptide(L)'
;MKVNMLIIGAGRSGTTTLYEHLKSHSDICFSNIKEIPFFSIQDIYQRGESYYHSFFKPNNQKIIASSDTYLLIDREAPKRIVDYNPDMKIIIMLREPVERAYSSYIYALNNGHEKKTITFRDAFINENENIENADIVKKNNLGHFYTGLYYKHLKYWMQFFPEENFLVIKTSDLKENYQEVLKKLTEFLKIEEFTKKMEIKTNEASGVKFMFLHQFFIDRDSKLRKMLSMLIPHSLKEKIFNSGIIERLKNINKKKTAYNPMLKEDNEFVKKYFEEDLQLLKTEFDIHF
;
A
#
# COMPACT_ATOMS: atom_id res chain seq x y z
N MET A 1 17.81 -8.68 15.09
CA MET A 1 16.39 -8.92 14.74
C MET A 1 16.24 -8.72 13.24
N LYS A 2 15.48 -9.55 12.53
CA LYS A 2 15.37 -9.47 11.07
C LYS A 2 13.92 -9.64 10.64
N VAL A 3 13.40 -8.68 9.87
CA VAL A 3 12.06 -8.78 9.27
C VAL A 3 12.06 -9.93 8.27
N ASN A 4 11.07 -10.80 8.35
CA ASN A 4 10.97 -12.01 7.56
C ASN A 4 9.64 -12.16 6.83
N MET A 5 8.73 -11.19 6.97
CA MET A 5 7.52 -11.10 6.16
C MET A 5 7.19 -9.64 5.77
N LEU A 6 6.79 -9.43 4.52
CA LEU A 6 6.32 -8.15 4.02
C LEU A 6 4.96 -8.28 3.31
N ILE A 7 4.05 -7.36 3.58
CA ILE A 7 2.89 -7.10 2.71
C ILE A 7 3.28 -5.94 1.76
N ILE A 8 3.44 -6.24 0.47
CA ILE A 8 4.05 -5.30 -0.48
C ILE A 8 3.05 -4.49 -1.31
N GLY A 9 1.76 -4.79 -1.17
CA GLY A 9 0.71 -4.18 -1.98
C GLY A 9 -0.43 -5.16 -2.23
N ALA A 10 -1.29 -4.89 -3.21
CA ALA A 10 -1.41 -3.63 -3.93
C ALA A 10 -2.17 -2.59 -3.10
N GLY A 11 -1.80 -1.31 -3.26
CA GLY A 11 -2.58 -0.21 -2.69
C GLY A 11 -4.04 -0.28 -3.13
N ARG A 12 -4.96 0.00 -2.20
CA ARG A 12 -6.43 -0.03 -2.41
C ARG A 12 -7.05 -1.42 -2.59
N SER A 13 -6.29 -2.49 -2.32
CA SER A 13 -6.79 -3.88 -2.41
C SER A 13 -7.24 -4.49 -1.08
N GLY A 14 -7.17 -3.75 0.03
CA GLY A 14 -7.58 -4.25 1.35
C GLY A 14 -6.44 -4.67 2.27
N THR A 15 -5.20 -4.23 1.99
CA THR A 15 -4.00 -4.51 2.82
C THR A 15 -4.18 -4.16 4.29
N THR A 16 -4.97 -3.13 4.61
CA THR A 16 -5.29 -2.79 6.01
C THR A 16 -6.05 -3.89 6.73
N THR A 17 -7.04 -4.51 6.07
CA THR A 17 -7.82 -5.59 6.68
C THR A 17 -6.92 -6.78 6.97
N LEU A 18 -6.06 -7.16 6.02
CA LEU A 18 -5.10 -8.25 6.22
C LEU A 18 -4.05 -7.92 7.28
N TYR A 19 -3.53 -6.69 7.30
CA TYR A 19 -2.60 -6.21 8.33
C TYR A 19 -3.20 -6.36 9.73
N GLU A 20 -4.42 -5.86 9.95
CA GLU A 20 -5.10 -6.00 11.25
C GLU A 20 -5.33 -7.48 11.59
N HIS A 21 -5.61 -8.32 10.58
CA HIS A 21 -5.74 -9.76 10.78
C HIS A 21 -4.46 -10.42 11.29
N LEU A 22 -3.37 -10.28 10.55
CA LEU A 22 -2.10 -10.87 10.91
C LEU A 22 -1.54 -10.28 12.21
N LYS A 23 -1.73 -8.98 12.47
CA LYS A 23 -1.29 -8.32 13.71
C LYS A 23 -1.95 -8.89 14.97
N SER A 24 -3.14 -9.46 14.84
CA SER A 24 -3.85 -10.10 15.97
C SER A 24 -3.29 -11.47 16.35
N HIS A 25 -2.43 -12.07 15.51
CA HIS A 25 -1.89 -13.40 15.72
C HIS A 25 -0.71 -13.42 16.70
N SER A 26 -0.66 -14.39 17.61
CA SER A 26 0.38 -14.48 18.66
C SER A 26 1.79 -14.68 18.09
N ASP A 27 1.91 -15.41 16.97
CA ASP A 27 3.21 -15.70 16.33
C ASP A 27 3.74 -14.56 15.47
N ILE A 28 3.00 -13.44 15.33
CA ILE A 28 3.35 -12.32 14.44
C ILE A 28 3.60 -11.04 15.24
N CYS A 29 4.78 -10.46 15.06
CA CYS A 29 5.12 -9.12 15.54
C CYS A 29 5.18 -8.15 14.36
N PHE A 30 4.19 -7.24 14.26
CA PHE A 30 4.25 -6.15 13.28
C PHE A 30 5.02 -4.94 13.81
N SER A 31 5.51 -4.12 12.88
CA SER A 31 5.96 -2.77 13.18
C SER A 31 4.91 -1.94 13.91
N ASN A 32 5.38 -1.01 14.75
CA ASN A 32 4.57 -0.09 15.56
C ASN A 32 3.70 0.83 14.71
N ILE A 33 4.10 1.09 13.46
CA ILE A 33 3.30 1.75 12.44
C ILE A 33 3.03 0.79 11.29
N LYS A 34 1.91 0.99 10.57
CA LYS A 34 1.49 0.11 9.49
C LYS A 34 2.46 0.14 8.30
N GLU A 35 2.63 1.31 7.70
CA GLU A 35 3.43 1.47 6.48
C GLU A 35 4.80 2.05 6.81
N ILE A 36 5.89 1.33 6.51
CA ILE A 36 7.27 1.82 6.65
C ILE A 36 7.93 1.79 5.26
N PRO A 37 8.07 2.94 4.58
CA PRO A 37 8.65 3.00 3.24
C PRO A 37 10.19 2.94 3.26
N PHE A 38 10.75 1.99 4.01
CA PHE A 38 12.19 1.81 4.17
C PHE A 38 12.84 1.28 2.89
N PHE A 39 12.27 0.26 2.26
CA PHE A 39 12.85 -0.33 1.04
C PHE A 39 12.44 0.41 -0.24
N SER A 40 11.41 1.26 -0.22
CA SER A 40 10.94 2.01 -1.40
C SER A 40 11.58 3.40 -1.52
N ILE A 41 11.74 4.13 -0.42
CA ILE A 41 12.29 5.51 -0.45
C ILE A 41 13.79 5.51 -0.13
N GLN A 42 14.60 5.89 -1.12
CA GLN A 42 16.07 5.95 -1.03
C GLN A 42 16.58 6.66 0.23
N ASP A 43 16.10 7.88 0.51
CA ASP A 43 16.52 8.67 1.68
C ASP A 43 16.20 7.98 3.03
N ILE A 44 15.20 7.10 3.04
CA ILE A 44 14.82 6.33 4.23
C ILE A 44 15.67 5.08 4.32
N TYR A 45 15.91 4.39 3.20
CA TYR A 45 16.80 3.23 3.11
C TYR A 45 18.22 3.55 3.60
N GLN A 46 18.76 4.71 3.19
CA GLN A 46 20.10 5.19 3.57
C GLN A 46 20.27 5.44 5.07
N ARG A 47 19.19 5.50 5.85
CA ARG A 47 19.27 5.59 7.32
C ARG A 47 19.71 4.28 7.97
N GLY A 48 19.77 3.20 7.18
CA GLY A 48 20.28 1.90 7.59
C GLY A 48 19.28 1.08 8.40
N GLU A 49 19.65 -0.19 8.62
CA GLU A 49 18.79 -1.16 9.28
C GLU A 49 18.44 -0.78 10.72
N SER A 50 19.34 -0.12 11.46
CA SER A 50 19.05 0.31 12.82
C SER A 50 17.87 1.28 12.89
N TYR A 51 17.74 2.17 11.90
CA TYR A 51 16.56 3.02 11.76
C TYR A 51 15.32 2.18 11.48
N TYR A 52 15.39 1.21 10.58
CA TYR A 52 14.27 0.32 10.26
C TYR A 52 13.83 -0.52 11.47
N HIS A 53 14.78 -1.07 12.23
CA HIS A 53 14.49 -1.92 13.39
C HIS A 53 13.93 -1.13 14.57
N SER A 54 14.15 0.20 14.63
CA SER A 54 13.56 1.07 15.67
C SER A 54 12.03 1.11 15.67
N PHE A 55 11.38 0.71 14.56
CA PHE A 55 9.92 0.61 14.48
C PHE A 55 9.36 -0.68 15.08
N PHE A 56 10.20 -1.56 15.60
CA PHE A 56 9.81 -2.86 16.13
C PHE A 56 10.16 -2.93 17.61
N LYS A 57 9.34 -3.65 18.36
CA LYS A 57 9.66 -3.97 19.76
C LYS A 57 10.52 -5.23 19.80
N PRO A 58 11.39 -5.39 20.81
CA PRO A 58 12.01 -6.68 21.10
C PRO A 58 10.92 -7.75 21.18
N ASN A 59 11.11 -8.85 20.47
CA ASN A 59 10.07 -9.85 20.27
C ASN A 59 10.69 -11.25 20.19
N ASN A 60 9.90 -12.25 20.58
CA ASN A 60 10.25 -13.67 20.49
C ASN A 60 9.32 -14.40 19.49
N GLN A 61 8.60 -13.63 18.68
CA GLN A 61 7.65 -14.14 17.70
C GLN A 61 8.37 -14.76 16.52
N LYS A 62 7.75 -15.78 15.91
CA LYS A 62 8.29 -16.46 14.73
C LYS A 62 8.38 -15.51 13.53
N ILE A 63 7.37 -14.66 13.36
CA ILE A 63 7.25 -13.76 12.22
C ILE A 63 7.41 -12.31 12.68
N ILE A 64 8.31 -11.59 12.03
CA ILE A 64 8.52 -10.16 12.19
C ILE A 64 8.11 -9.51 10.87
N ALA A 65 7.02 -8.76 10.90
CA ALA A 65 6.30 -8.35 9.71
C ALA A 65 6.24 -6.82 9.54
N SER A 66 6.28 -6.37 8.30
CA SER A 66 6.01 -4.97 7.95
C SER A 66 5.12 -4.89 6.71
N SER A 67 4.63 -3.70 6.42
CA SER A 67 3.94 -3.43 5.17
C SER A 67 4.45 -2.13 4.55
N ASP A 68 4.45 -2.11 3.23
CA ASP A 68 4.60 -0.91 2.43
C ASP A 68 3.96 -1.15 1.05
N THR A 69 2.84 -0.50 0.78
CA THR A 69 2.14 -0.66 -0.51
C THR A 69 2.88 -0.07 -1.70
N TYR A 70 3.94 0.70 -1.48
CA TYR A 70 4.78 1.26 -2.55
C TYR A 70 5.64 0.17 -3.20
N LEU A 71 5.95 -0.87 -2.44
CA LEU A 71 6.91 -1.90 -2.81
C LEU A 71 6.53 -2.58 -4.12
N LEU A 72 5.27 -3.03 -4.30
CA LEU A 72 4.87 -3.81 -5.47
C LEU A 72 5.28 -3.15 -6.80
N ILE A 73 5.25 -1.82 -6.88
CA ILE A 73 5.56 -1.07 -8.10
C ILE A 73 6.99 -0.49 -8.14
N ASP A 74 7.76 -0.65 -7.06
CA ASP A 74 9.14 -0.16 -6.95
C ASP A 74 10.12 -1.15 -7.60
N ARG A 75 11.02 -0.64 -8.43
CA ARG A 75 11.98 -1.47 -9.18
C ARG A 75 13.28 -1.75 -8.41
N GLU A 76 13.61 -0.92 -7.43
CA GLU A 76 14.81 -1.08 -6.60
C GLU A 76 14.53 -1.89 -5.33
N ALA A 77 13.29 -1.86 -4.85
CA ALA A 77 12.90 -2.52 -3.61
C ALA A 77 13.21 -4.03 -3.59
N PRO A 78 12.96 -4.84 -4.64
CA PRO A 78 13.28 -6.27 -4.60
C PRO A 78 14.76 -6.53 -4.30
N LYS A 79 15.67 -5.81 -4.96
CA LYS A 79 17.11 -5.92 -4.73
C LYS A 79 17.49 -5.55 -3.30
N ARG A 80 16.99 -4.42 -2.80
CA ARG A 80 17.23 -3.98 -1.41
C ARG A 80 16.71 -4.99 -0.39
N ILE A 81 15.60 -5.66 -0.69
CA ILE A 81 15.02 -6.69 0.18
C ILE A 81 15.82 -7.99 0.09
N VAL A 82 16.33 -8.41 -1.07
CA VAL A 82 17.24 -9.57 -1.20
C VAL A 82 18.51 -9.33 -0.39
N ASP A 83 19.14 -8.16 -0.55
CA ASP A 83 20.35 -7.78 0.18
C ASP A 83 20.10 -7.80 1.70
N TYR A 84 18.90 -7.38 2.12
CA TYR A 84 18.48 -7.43 3.52
C TYR A 84 18.20 -8.86 3.97
N ASN A 85 17.23 -9.55 3.37
CA ASN A 85 16.77 -10.89 3.70
C ASN A 85 16.35 -11.68 2.44
N PRO A 86 17.17 -12.62 1.93
CA PRO A 86 16.83 -13.40 0.74
C PRO A 86 15.68 -14.39 0.98
N ASP A 87 15.42 -14.78 2.23
CA ASP A 87 14.34 -15.70 2.61
C ASP A 87 13.02 -14.97 2.95
N MET A 88 12.88 -13.70 2.57
CA MET A 88 11.71 -12.88 2.88
C MET A 88 10.43 -13.52 2.34
N LYS A 89 9.42 -13.71 3.20
CA LYS A 89 8.05 -14.04 2.78
C LYS A 89 7.33 -12.78 2.31
N ILE A 90 6.73 -12.85 1.13
CA ILE A 90 6.10 -11.73 0.44
C ILE A 90 4.62 -12.03 0.25
N ILE A 91 3.77 -11.21 0.84
CA ILE A 91 2.32 -11.31 0.69
C ILE A 91 1.82 -10.17 -0.20
N ILE A 92 1.00 -10.52 -1.18
CA ILE A 92 0.41 -9.58 -2.13
C ILE A 92 -1.11 -9.71 -2.07
N MET A 93 -1.78 -8.58 -1.83
CA MET A 93 -3.22 -8.48 -1.92
C MET A 93 -3.66 -7.85 -3.23
N LEU A 94 -4.46 -8.56 -4.00
CA LEU A 94 -5.00 -8.07 -5.25
C LEU A 94 -6.52 -7.85 -5.16
N ARG A 95 -7.01 -6.91 -5.95
CA ARG A 95 -8.44 -6.62 -6.14
C ARG A 95 -8.72 -6.59 -7.63
N GLU A 96 -9.96 -6.83 -8.05
CA GLU A 96 -10.37 -6.59 -9.45
C GLU A 96 -9.80 -5.22 -9.92
N PRO A 97 -8.98 -5.21 -10.98
CA PRO A 97 -8.10 -4.09 -11.28
C PRO A 97 -8.86 -2.82 -11.68
N VAL A 98 -10.03 -2.94 -12.31
CA VAL A 98 -10.87 -1.80 -12.70
C VAL A 98 -11.43 -1.11 -11.45
N GLU A 99 -12.01 -1.87 -10.53
CA GLU A 99 -12.51 -1.37 -9.24
C GLU A 99 -11.38 -0.76 -8.41
N ARG A 100 -10.20 -1.39 -8.42
CA ARG A 100 -9.02 -0.92 -7.71
C ARG A 100 -8.50 0.39 -8.29
N ALA A 101 -8.42 0.51 -9.61
CA ALA A 101 -8.02 1.73 -10.31
C ALA A 101 -8.95 2.89 -9.97
N TYR A 102 -10.25 2.66 -10.06
CA TYR A 102 -11.24 3.67 -9.69
C TYR A 102 -11.14 4.02 -8.19
N SER A 103 -10.81 3.05 -7.32
CA SER A 103 -10.61 3.32 -5.89
C SER A 103 -9.37 4.11 -5.57
N SER A 104 -8.33 3.95 -6.37
CA SER A 104 -7.13 4.77 -6.33
C SER A 104 -7.44 6.21 -6.76
N TYR A 105 -8.15 6.38 -7.87
CA TYR A 105 -8.56 7.69 -8.38
C TYR A 105 -9.43 8.47 -7.38
N ILE A 106 -10.50 7.86 -6.85
CA ILE A 106 -11.35 8.50 -5.85
C ILE A 106 -10.57 8.84 -4.59
N TYR A 107 -9.63 7.98 -4.17
CA TYR A 107 -8.74 8.28 -3.05
C TYR A 107 -7.86 9.51 -3.33
N ALA A 108 -7.29 9.63 -4.52
CA ALA A 108 -6.46 10.77 -4.91
C ALA A 108 -7.24 12.08 -4.91
N LEU A 109 -8.47 12.09 -5.45
CA LEU A 109 -9.36 13.26 -5.39
C LEU A 109 -9.69 13.67 -3.94
N ASN A 110 -10.02 12.68 -3.11
CA ASN A 110 -10.48 12.89 -1.74
C ASN A 110 -9.36 13.32 -0.78
N ASN A 111 -8.10 13.03 -1.12
CA ASN A 111 -6.92 13.40 -0.33
C ASN A 111 -6.08 14.50 -1.03
N GLY A 112 -6.61 15.09 -2.10
CA GLY A 112 -5.97 16.25 -2.76
C GLY A 112 -4.66 15.92 -3.47
N HIS A 113 -4.43 14.65 -3.80
CA HIS A 113 -3.36 14.26 -4.73
C HIS A 113 -3.73 14.64 -6.16
N GLU A 114 -5.02 14.54 -6.49
CA GLU A 114 -5.58 14.90 -7.80
C GLU A 114 -6.64 16.02 -7.65
N LYS A 115 -6.74 16.88 -8.66
CA LYS A 115 -7.72 17.98 -8.66
C LYS A 115 -9.12 17.44 -8.95
N LYS A 116 -10.13 17.95 -8.24
CA LYS A 116 -11.56 17.58 -8.43
C LYS A 116 -12.12 17.83 -9.83
N THR A 117 -11.45 18.64 -10.64
CA THR A 117 -11.83 18.96 -12.03
C THR A 117 -11.35 17.91 -13.02
N ILE A 118 -10.38 17.08 -12.65
CA ILE A 118 -9.83 16.03 -13.51
C ILE A 118 -10.82 14.87 -13.49
N THR A 119 -11.25 14.43 -14.67
CA THR A 119 -12.10 13.25 -14.82
C THR A 119 -11.29 11.96 -14.75
N PHE A 120 -11.94 10.80 -14.66
CA PHE A 120 -11.24 9.52 -14.62
C PHE A 120 -10.49 9.22 -15.94
N ARG A 121 -11.02 9.68 -17.08
CA ARG A 121 -10.33 9.61 -18.39
C ARG A 121 -9.15 10.57 -18.47
N ASP A 122 -9.31 11.81 -17.99
CA ASP A 122 -8.19 12.76 -17.95
C ASP A 122 -7.06 12.23 -17.05
N ALA A 123 -7.40 11.60 -15.93
CA ALA A 123 -6.42 10.97 -15.06
C ALA A 123 -5.64 9.84 -15.78
N PHE A 124 -6.30 9.05 -16.62
CA PHE A 124 -5.63 8.04 -17.46
C PHE A 124 -4.62 8.67 -18.41
N ILE A 125 -5.03 9.72 -19.12
CA ILE A 125 -4.16 10.44 -20.09
C ILE A 125 -2.95 11.02 -19.35
N ASN A 126 -3.20 11.76 -18.27
CA ASN A 126 -2.14 12.38 -17.46
C ASN A 126 -1.17 11.34 -16.90
N GLU A 127 -1.68 10.20 -16.42
CA GLU A 127 -0.85 9.12 -15.91
C GLU A 127 0.05 8.57 -17.02
N ASN A 128 -0.51 8.22 -18.17
CA ASN A 128 0.25 7.62 -19.27
C ASN A 128 1.40 8.52 -19.76
N GLU A 129 1.22 9.84 -19.72
CA GLU A 129 2.24 10.81 -20.11
C GLU A 129 3.36 10.99 -19.07
N ASN A 130 3.06 10.78 -17.78
CA ASN A 130 3.93 11.24 -16.69
C ASN A 130 4.44 10.13 -15.76
N ILE A 131 3.81 8.94 -15.76
CA ILE A 131 4.01 7.94 -14.70
C ILE A 131 5.40 7.30 -14.75
N GLU A 132 6.01 7.12 -15.92
CA GLU A 132 7.28 6.41 -16.04
C GLU A 132 8.42 7.15 -15.31
N ASN A 133 8.48 8.46 -15.49
CA ASN A 133 9.48 9.36 -14.91
C ASN A 133 9.15 9.84 -13.50
N ALA A 134 7.97 9.47 -12.98
CA ALA A 134 7.54 9.86 -11.65
C ALA A 134 8.31 9.12 -10.55
N ASP A 135 8.55 9.81 -9.43
CA ASP A 135 9.03 9.16 -8.20
C ASP A 135 8.01 8.17 -7.63
N ILE A 136 8.46 7.29 -6.74
CA ILE A 136 7.62 6.22 -6.19
C ILE A 136 6.36 6.73 -5.46
N VAL A 137 6.45 7.90 -4.83
CA VAL A 137 5.34 8.50 -4.07
C VAL A 137 4.27 9.00 -5.05
N LYS A 138 4.67 9.68 -6.13
CA LYS A 138 3.78 10.07 -7.22
C LYS A 138 3.20 8.85 -7.91
N LYS A 139 4.00 7.82 -8.20
CA LYS A 139 3.52 6.56 -8.80
C LYS A 139 2.43 5.90 -7.95
N ASN A 140 2.61 5.85 -6.64
CA ASN A 140 1.59 5.30 -5.75
C ASN A 140 0.32 6.17 -5.68
N ASN A 141 0.47 7.49 -5.64
CA ASN A 141 -0.66 8.41 -5.39
C ASN A 141 -1.48 8.76 -6.64
N LEU A 142 -0.85 8.76 -7.82
CA LEU A 142 -1.45 9.14 -9.10
C LEU A 142 -1.42 8.03 -10.15
N GLY A 143 -0.71 6.92 -9.88
CA GLY A 143 -0.73 5.74 -10.73
C GLY A 143 -1.98 4.90 -10.50
N HIS A 144 -3.13 5.31 -11.01
CA HIS A 144 -4.40 4.60 -10.88
C HIS A 144 -4.49 3.39 -11.83
N PHE A 145 -3.81 3.41 -12.96
CA PHE A 145 -3.90 2.35 -13.97
C PHE A 145 -2.65 1.47 -13.95
N TYR A 146 -1.48 2.08 -14.02
CA TYR A 146 -0.17 1.44 -13.96
C TYR A 146 -0.02 0.52 -12.75
N THR A 147 -0.47 0.95 -11.56
CA THR A 147 -0.34 0.12 -10.34
C THR A 147 -1.32 -1.06 -10.29
N GLY A 148 -2.27 -1.13 -11.24
CA GLY A 148 -3.16 -2.27 -11.45
C GLY A 148 -2.66 -3.30 -12.47
N LEU A 149 -1.53 -3.04 -13.15
CA LEU A 149 -0.87 -4.00 -14.05
C LEU A 149 -0.13 -5.06 -13.24
N TYR A 150 -0.88 -5.99 -12.65
CA TYR A 150 -0.36 -6.94 -11.68
C TYR A 150 0.64 -7.92 -12.29
N TYR A 151 0.42 -8.41 -13.52
CA TYR A 151 1.38 -9.30 -14.17
C TYR A 151 2.71 -8.59 -14.35
N LYS A 152 2.69 -7.35 -14.87
CA LYS A 152 3.90 -6.52 -15.06
C LYS A 152 4.73 -6.38 -13.78
N HIS A 153 4.08 -6.23 -12.63
CA HIS A 153 4.78 -6.06 -11.35
C HIS A 153 5.23 -7.39 -10.77
N LEU A 154 4.34 -8.39 -10.74
CA LEU A 154 4.64 -9.72 -10.20
C LEU A 154 5.77 -10.41 -10.98
N LYS A 155 5.72 -10.35 -12.32
CA LYS A 155 6.75 -10.92 -13.19
C LYS A 155 8.13 -10.32 -12.95
N TYR A 156 8.20 -9.05 -12.56
CA TYR A 156 9.45 -8.41 -12.20
C TYR A 156 9.95 -8.89 -10.83
N TRP A 157 9.07 -8.94 -9.83
CA TRP A 157 9.41 -9.40 -8.48
C TRP A 157 9.93 -10.84 -8.45
N MET A 158 9.37 -11.73 -9.28
CA MET A 158 9.79 -13.12 -9.38
C MET A 158 11.18 -13.34 -10.00
N GLN A 159 11.85 -12.29 -10.49
CA GLN A 159 13.26 -12.39 -10.89
C GLN A 159 14.21 -12.39 -9.69
N PHE A 160 13.72 -11.98 -8.50
CA PHE A 160 14.54 -11.76 -7.30
C PHE A 160 14.28 -12.76 -6.18
N PHE A 161 13.07 -13.32 -6.14
CA PHE A 161 12.66 -14.31 -5.14
C PHE A 161 12.03 -15.51 -5.84
N PRO A 162 12.20 -16.72 -5.28
CA PRO A 162 11.56 -17.91 -5.82
C PRO A 162 10.06 -17.89 -5.51
N GLU A 163 9.27 -18.69 -6.23
CA GLU A 163 7.81 -18.67 -6.17
C GLU A 163 7.27 -18.97 -4.75
N GLU A 164 7.93 -19.86 -4.00
CA GLU A 164 7.57 -20.23 -2.62
C GLU A 164 7.74 -19.09 -1.59
N ASN A 165 8.35 -17.98 -1.99
CA ASN A 165 8.41 -16.77 -1.19
C ASN A 165 7.19 -15.88 -1.37
N PHE A 166 6.27 -16.19 -2.30
CA PHE A 166 5.08 -15.39 -2.56
C PHE A 166 3.80 -16.08 -2.09
N LEU A 167 2.91 -15.28 -1.54
CA LEU A 167 1.51 -15.63 -1.35
C LEU A 167 0.62 -14.51 -1.88
N VAL A 168 -0.19 -14.83 -2.89
CA VAL A 168 -1.14 -13.89 -3.48
C VAL A 168 -2.55 -14.17 -2.96
N ILE A 169 -3.24 -13.13 -2.51
CA ILE A 169 -4.58 -13.19 -1.93
C ILE A 169 -5.48 -12.18 -2.64
N LYS A 170 -6.67 -12.60 -3.09
CA LYS A 170 -7.64 -11.65 -3.63
C LYS A 170 -8.56 -11.09 -2.54
N THR A 171 -8.99 -9.85 -2.69
CA THR A 171 -9.98 -9.24 -1.80
C THR A 171 -11.30 -10.01 -1.80
N SER A 172 -11.69 -10.59 -2.94
CA SER A 172 -12.89 -11.44 -3.05
C SER A 172 -12.76 -12.69 -2.19
N ASP A 173 -11.60 -13.35 -2.22
CA ASP A 173 -11.36 -14.59 -1.46
C ASP A 173 -11.40 -14.35 0.04
N LEU A 174 -10.93 -13.19 0.51
CA LEU A 174 -11.09 -12.82 1.93
C LEU A 174 -12.56 -12.71 2.35
N LYS A 175 -13.47 -12.31 1.44
CA LYS A 175 -14.90 -12.21 1.73
C LYS A 175 -15.62 -13.55 1.59
N GLU A 176 -15.32 -14.27 0.52
CA GLU A 176 -16.07 -15.45 0.08
C GLU A 176 -15.46 -16.76 0.58
N ASN A 177 -14.13 -16.85 0.63
CA ASN A 177 -13.35 -18.06 0.93
C ASN A 177 -12.44 -17.87 2.16
N TYR A 178 -12.93 -17.11 3.15
CA TYR A 178 -12.13 -16.63 4.28
C TYR A 178 -11.30 -17.73 4.98
N GLN A 179 -11.90 -18.88 5.29
CA GLN A 179 -11.20 -19.98 5.98
C GLN A 179 -10.07 -20.58 5.15
N GLU A 180 -10.26 -20.68 3.84
CA GLU A 180 -9.22 -21.16 2.93
C GLU A 180 -8.04 -20.17 2.87
N VAL A 181 -8.33 -18.87 2.85
CA VAL A 181 -7.29 -17.83 2.91
C VAL A 181 -6.49 -17.93 4.21
N LEU A 182 -7.16 -18.14 5.36
CA LEU A 182 -6.46 -18.32 6.64
C LEU A 182 -5.57 -19.55 6.63
N LYS A 183 -6.06 -20.68 6.11
CA LYS A 183 -5.27 -21.90 5.98
C LYS A 183 -4.03 -21.69 5.11
N LYS A 184 -4.19 -21.06 3.94
CA LYS A 184 -3.04 -20.72 3.06
C LYS A 184 -2.04 -19.82 3.77
N LEU A 185 -2.50 -18.84 4.54
CA LEU A 185 -1.64 -17.94 5.33
C LEU A 185 -0.84 -18.70 6.39
N THR A 186 -1.50 -19.58 7.16
CA THR A 186 -0.84 -20.32 8.24
C THR A 186 0.17 -21.34 7.71
N GLU A 187 -0.17 -22.04 6.62
CA GLU A 187 0.74 -22.97 5.92
C GLU A 187 1.96 -22.24 5.33
N PHE A 188 1.74 -21.11 4.65
CA PHE A 188 2.79 -20.32 4.03
C PHE A 188 3.76 -19.71 5.06
N LEU A 189 3.22 -19.21 6.18
CA LEU A 189 4.01 -18.61 7.26
C LEU A 189 4.52 -19.62 8.28
N LYS A 190 4.06 -20.89 8.22
CA LYS A 190 4.39 -21.96 9.18
C LYS A 190 4.09 -21.56 10.64
N ILE A 191 2.90 -20.98 10.85
CA ILE A 191 2.40 -20.54 12.15
C ILE A 191 1.18 -21.36 12.57
N GLU A 192 0.82 -21.26 13.85
CA GLU A 192 -0.39 -21.88 14.39
C GLU A 192 -1.67 -21.34 13.71
N GLU A 193 -2.78 -22.06 13.88
CA GLU A 193 -4.07 -21.63 13.36
C GLU A 193 -4.61 -20.38 14.07
N PHE A 194 -5.33 -19.55 13.33
CA PHE A 194 -6.02 -18.39 13.89
C PHE A 194 -7.17 -18.85 14.80
N THR A 195 -7.05 -18.54 16.09
CA THR A 195 -8.06 -18.93 17.09
C THR A 195 -9.33 -18.08 17.07
N LYS A 196 -9.28 -16.89 16.44
CA LYS A 196 -10.39 -15.93 16.44
C LYS A 196 -10.75 -15.49 15.03
N LYS A 197 -12.01 -15.73 14.65
CA LYS A 197 -12.61 -15.09 13.48
C LYS A 197 -12.71 -13.59 13.75
N MET A 198 -12.13 -12.76 12.89
CA MET A 198 -12.38 -11.33 12.92
C MET A 198 -13.45 -10.96 11.90
N GLU A 199 -14.34 -10.06 12.31
CA GLU A 199 -15.27 -9.45 11.39
C GLU A 199 -14.51 -8.58 10.40
N ILE A 200 -14.61 -8.93 9.13
CA ILE A 200 -14.08 -8.10 8.05
C ILE A 200 -14.94 -6.84 7.97
N LYS A 201 -14.44 -5.75 8.53
CA LYS A 201 -15.03 -4.43 8.32
C LYS A 201 -14.62 -3.95 6.92
N THR A 202 -15.60 -3.67 6.08
CA THR A 202 -15.37 -2.93 4.84
C THR A 202 -14.94 -1.52 5.21
N ASN A 203 -13.74 -1.12 4.77
CA ASN A 203 -13.29 0.24 4.96
C ASN A 203 -14.13 1.15 4.06
N GLU A 204 -15.02 1.94 4.67
CA GLU A 204 -15.73 2.99 3.96
C GLU A 204 -14.73 3.98 3.35
N ALA A 205 -15.02 4.46 2.14
CA ALA A 205 -14.23 5.51 1.53
C ALA A 205 -14.21 6.75 2.44
N SER A 206 -13.03 7.31 2.61
CA SER A 206 -12.83 8.51 3.41
C SER A 206 -12.04 9.54 2.63
N GLY A 207 -12.33 10.81 2.93
CA GLY A 207 -11.63 11.97 2.41
C GLY A 207 -11.41 13.00 3.50
N VAL A 208 -11.13 14.25 3.10
CA VAL A 208 -10.86 15.33 4.05
C VAL A 208 -11.95 16.40 4.12
N LYS A 209 -12.17 16.95 5.31
CA LYS A 209 -13.11 18.06 5.58
C LYS A 209 -12.55 19.36 4.98
N PHE A 210 -11.32 19.71 5.35
CA PHE A 210 -10.62 20.92 4.92
C PHE A 210 -9.42 20.54 4.03
N MET A 211 -9.57 20.76 2.73
CA MET A 211 -8.54 20.40 1.74
C MET A 211 -7.26 21.23 1.90
N PHE A 212 -7.40 22.53 2.18
CA PHE A 212 -6.25 23.42 2.41
C PHE A 212 -5.37 22.95 3.58
N LEU A 213 -5.98 22.60 4.72
CA LEU A 213 -5.26 22.08 5.89
C LEU A 213 -4.57 20.73 5.57
N HIS A 214 -5.19 19.91 4.73
CA HIS A 214 -4.61 18.64 4.33
C HIS A 214 -3.43 18.81 3.37
N GLN A 215 -3.57 19.68 2.35
CA GLN A 215 -2.51 20.02 1.42
C GLN A 215 -1.29 20.59 2.16
N PHE A 216 -1.49 21.40 3.21
CA PHE A 216 -0.41 21.85 4.07
C PHE A 216 0.44 20.69 4.66
N PHE A 217 -0.19 19.56 5.00
CA PHE A 217 0.51 18.40 5.55
C PHE A 217 1.11 17.47 4.50
N ILE A 218 0.53 17.41 3.30
CA ILE A 218 0.93 16.47 2.25
C ILE A 218 1.90 17.09 1.26
N ASP A 219 1.70 18.35 0.88
CA ASP A 219 2.55 19.06 -0.06
C ASP A 219 3.92 19.34 0.58
N ARG A 220 4.93 18.60 0.11
CA ARG A 220 6.33 18.75 0.55
C ARG A 220 6.95 20.04 0.00
N ASP A 221 6.39 20.58 -1.08
CA ASP A 221 6.89 21.77 -1.78
C ASP A 221 6.14 23.05 -1.45
N SER A 222 5.10 22.96 -0.62
CA SER A 222 4.36 24.11 -0.11
C SER A 222 5.32 25.16 0.46
N LYS A 223 5.38 26.32 -0.22
CA LYS A 223 6.17 27.48 0.22
C LYS A 223 5.77 27.92 1.63
N LEU A 224 4.47 27.81 1.95
CA LEU A 224 3.92 28.12 3.28
C LEU A 224 4.46 27.15 4.35
N ARG A 225 4.53 25.85 4.05
CA ARG A 225 5.12 24.86 4.96
C ARG A 225 6.61 25.10 5.16
N LYS A 226 7.36 25.37 4.08
CA LYS A 226 8.80 25.71 4.15
C LYS A 226 8.99 26.95 5.04
N MET A 227 8.20 28.01 4.83
CA MET A 227 8.22 29.24 5.64
C MET A 227 7.88 29.01 7.11
N LEU A 228 6.77 28.34 7.41
CA LEU A 228 6.38 28.04 8.79
C LEU A 228 7.36 27.10 9.49
N SER A 229 7.96 26.16 8.75
CA SER A 229 9.02 25.31 9.31
C SER A 229 10.27 26.11 9.67
N MET A 230 10.60 27.20 8.99
CA MET A 230 11.72 28.06 9.39
C MET A 230 11.47 28.79 10.71
N LEU A 231 10.20 29.06 11.05
CA LEU A 231 9.80 29.76 12.27
C LEU A 231 9.70 28.86 13.50
N ILE A 232 9.71 27.53 13.34
CA ILE A 232 9.60 26.58 14.44
C ILE A 232 11.01 26.05 14.80
N PRO A 233 11.49 26.25 16.04
CA PRO A 233 12.78 25.70 16.49
C PRO A 233 12.84 24.18 16.32
N HIS A 234 14.03 23.63 16.03
CA HIS A 234 14.21 22.18 15.79
C HIS A 234 13.72 21.32 16.97
N SER A 235 13.99 21.74 18.21
CA SER A 235 13.55 21.04 19.42
C SER A 235 12.03 20.98 19.57
N LEU A 236 11.32 21.99 19.05
CA LEU A 236 9.86 22.01 19.03
C LEU A 236 9.30 21.15 17.89
N LYS A 237 9.95 21.11 16.72
CA LYS A 237 9.55 20.24 15.59
C LYS A 237 9.55 18.78 15.99
N GLU A 238 10.61 18.32 16.67
CA GLU A 238 10.70 16.94 17.16
C GLU A 238 9.60 16.64 18.20
N LYS A 239 9.37 17.55 19.15
CA LYS A 239 8.28 17.41 20.13
C LYS A 239 6.90 17.33 19.46
N ILE A 240 6.64 18.18 18.46
CA ILE A 240 5.39 18.17 17.69
C ILE A 240 5.24 16.84 16.94
N PHE A 241 6.28 16.39 16.26
CA PHE A 241 6.25 15.13 15.51
C PHE A 241 6.00 13.93 16.44
N ASN A 242 6.70 13.87 17.57
CA ASN A 242 6.61 12.78 18.54
C ASN A 242 5.34 12.83 19.42
N SER A 243 4.67 13.98 19.51
CA SER A 243 3.43 14.14 20.31
C SER A 243 2.20 13.46 19.69
N GLY A 244 2.29 13.04 18.42
CA GLY A 244 1.15 12.52 17.67
C GLY A 244 0.08 13.58 17.33
N ILE A 245 0.33 14.88 17.59
CA ILE A 245 -0.65 15.95 17.35
C ILE A 245 -1.01 16.08 15.86
N ILE A 246 -0.05 15.86 14.97
CA ILE A 246 -0.27 15.86 13.52
C ILE A 246 -1.28 14.76 13.14
N GLU A 247 -1.12 13.57 13.72
CA GLU A 247 -2.01 12.44 13.46
C GLU A 247 -3.42 12.70 14.02
N ARG A 248 -3.52 13.31 15.21
CA ARG A 248 -4.80 13.77 15.76
C ARG A 248 -5.49 14.79 14.84
N LEU A 249 -4.75 15.78 14.33
CA LEU A 249 -5.29 16.78 13.41
C LEU A 249 -5.75 16.16 12.08
N LYS A 250 -4.98 15.22 11.52
CA LYS A 250 -5.40 14.44 10.34
C LYS A 250 -6.69 13.66 10.60
N ASN A 251 -6.80 13.02 11.75
CA ASN A 251 -7.99 12.26 12.15
C ASN A 251 -9.24 13.15 12.30
N ILE A 252 -9.10 14.33 12.93
CA ILE A 252 -10.20 15.31 13.04
C ILE A 252 -10.66 15.78 11.65
N ASN A 253 -9.70 15.92 10.72
CA ASN A 253 -9.96 16.36 9.35
C ASN A 253 -10.56 15.25 8.45
N LYS A 254 -10.70 14.01 8.93
CA LYS A 254 -11.28 12.91 8.14
C LYS A 254 -12.80 13.06 8.02
N LYS A 255 -13.35 12.78 6.84
CA LYS A 255 -14.80 12.67 6.60
C LYS A 255 -15.12 11.38 5.84
N LYS A 256 -16.30 10.83 6.08
CA LYS A 256 -16.88 9.79 5.22
C LYS A 256 -17.22 10.41 3.87
N THR A 257 -16.96 9.67 2.80
CA THR A 257 -17.27 10.10 1.43
C THR A 257 -18.04 8.98 0.75
N ALA A 258 -19.16 9.33 0.11
CA ALA A 258 -19.84 8.41 -0.78
C ALA A 258 -18.99 8.19 -2.03
N TYR A 259 -19.13 6.99 -2.57
CA TYR A 259 -18.44 6.58 -3.78
C TYR A 259 -19.40 6.79 -4.95
N ASN A 260 -19.12 7.75 -5.82
CA ASN A 260 -19.92 7.86 -7.04
C ASN A 260 -19.69 6.58 -7.86
N PRO A 261 -20.74 5.99 -8.46
CA PRO A 261 -20.55 4.86 -9.34
C PRO A 261 -19.74 5.30 -10.57
N MET A 262 -18.87 4.42 -11.05
CA MET A 262 -18.14 4.64 -12.28
C MET A 262 -19.10 4.60 -13.47
N LEU A 263 -18.86 5.46 -14.48
CA LEU A 263 -19.63 5.42 -15.71
C LEU A 263 -19.40 4.09 -16.45
N LYS A 264 -20.44 3.57 -17.11
CA LYS A 264 -20.36 2.28 -17.83
C LYS A 264 -19.26 2.32 -18.91
N GLU A 265 -19.18 3.41 -19.65
CA GLU A 265 -18.18 3.58 -20.71
C GLU A 265 -16.74 3.62 -20.16
N ASP A 266 -16.55 4.18 -18.97
CA ASP A 266 -15.24 4.17 -18.30
C ASP A 266 -14.88 2.75 -17.86
N ASN A 267 -15.84 1.96 -17.39
CA ASN A 267 -15.61 0.55 -17.06
C ASN A 267 -15.11 -0.25 -18.27
N GLU A 268 -15.79 -0.13 -19.41
CA GLU A 268 -15.44 -0.86 -20.64
C GLU A 268 -14.06 -0.45 -21.17
N PHE A 269 -13.76 0.85 -21.17
CA PHE A 269 -12.45 1.38 -21.55
C PHE A 269 -11.32 0.78 -20.69
N VAL A 270 -11.48 0.80 -19.36
CA VAL A 270 -10.42 0.35 -18.44
C VAL A 270 -10.28 -1.17 -18.44
N LYS A 271 -11.38 -1.92 -18.65
CA LYS A 271 -11.30 -3.37 -18.87
C LYS A 271 -10.38 -3.71 -20.04
N LYS A 272 -10.55 -3.01 -21.17
CA LYS A 272 -9.69 -3.21 -22.34
C LYS A 272 -8.22 -2.91 -22.04
N TYR A 273 -7.93 -1.89 -21.24
CA TYR A 273 -6.57 -1.55 -20.84
C TYR A 273 -5.90 -2.68 -20.03
N PHE A 274 -6.65 -3.38 -19.17
CA PHE A 274 -6.11 -4.47 -18.35
C PHE A 274 -6.15 -5.84 -19.01
N GLU A 275 -6.78 -5.98 -20.17
CA GLU A 275 -7.07 -7.28 -20.81
C GLU A 275 -5.82 -8.14 -21.01
N GLU A 276 -4.76 -7.56 -21.61
CA GLU A 276 -3.51 -8.28 -21.86
C GLU A 276 -2.81 -8.68 -20.55
N ASP A 277 -2.69 -7.77 -19.59
CA ASP A 277 -2.05 -8.03 -18.30
C ASP A 277 -2.79 -9.13 -17.52
N LEU A 278 -4.13 -9.11 -17.55
CA LEU A 278 -4.98 -10.13 -16.91
C LEU A 278 -4.90 -11.49 -17.60
N GLN A 279 -4.84 -11.52 -18.93
CA GLN A 279 -4.65 -12.75 -19.69
C GLN A 279 -3.33 -13.42 -19.28
N LEU A 280 -2.23 -12.64 -19.24
CA LEU A 280 -0.92 -13.13 -18.84
C LEU A 280 -0.89 -13.56 -17.37
N LEU A 281 -1.52 -12.79 -16.48
CA LEU A 281 -1.64 -13.14 -15.07
C LEU A 281 -2.35 -14.49 -14.88
N LYS A 282 -3.40 -14.74 -15.65
CA LYS A 282 -4.12 -16.01 -15.64
C LYS A 282 -3.25 -17.15 -16.15
N THR A 283 -2.59 -16.97 -17.29
CA THR A 283 -1.86 -18.08 -17.94
C THR A 283 -0.56 -18.43 -17.24
N GLU A 284 0.14 -17.44 -16.66
CA GLU A 284 1.45 -17.67 -16.03
C GLU A 284 1.40 -17.84 -14.51
N PHE A 285 0.37 -17.33 -13.83
CA PHE A 285 0.27 -17.37 -12.36
C PHE A 285 -1.02 -18.02 -11.84
N ASP A 286 -1.91 -18.49 -12.71
CA ASP A 286 -3.21 -19.08 -12.34
C ASP A 286 -4.08 -18.16 -11.45
N ILE A 287 -3.97 -16.83 -11.67
CA ILE A 287 -4.77 -15.84 -10.94
C ILE A 287 -5.90 -15.34 -11.84
N HIS A 288 -7.13 -15.49 -11.36
CA HIS A 288 -8.36 -15.14 -12.08
C HIS A 288 -9.12 -14.02 -11.37
N PHE A 289 -9.67 -13.07 -12.13
CA PHE A 289 -10.57 -12.00 -11.68
C PHE A 289 -11.92 -12.09 -12.37
#